data_AF-S3B0F6-F1
#
_entry.id   AF-S3B0F6-F1
#
_cell.length_a   1.000
_cell.length_b   1.000
_cell.length_c   1.000
_cell.angle_alpha   90.00
_cell.angle_beta   90.00
_cell.angle_gamma   90.00
#
_symmetry.space_group_name_H-M   'P 1'
#
loop_
_entity.id
_entity.type
_entity.pdbx_description
1 polymer ?
#
loop_
_entity_poly.entity_id
_entity_poly.type
_entity_poly.pdbx_seq_one_letter_code
_entity_poly.pdbx_strand_id
1 'polypeptide(L)'
;MSTEKDPLFPDDLRLLPWVTDTGKPCYLSAAPGGGVLSALADRTENRQLRAAAEVLCEARRVLADPAAGALALRLTLTASARALADTLRVAHSRGLRLGAEDEADQG
;
A
#
# COMPACT_ATOMS: atom_id res chain seq x y z
N MET A 1 41.66 8.45 -8.17
CA MET A 1 40.71 8.35 -9.30
C MET A 1 39.35 8.06 -8.71
N SER A 2 38.54 9.11 -8.59
CA SER A 2 37.19 9.06 -8.05
C SER A 2 36.30 8.20 -8.96
N THR A 3 35.72 7.14 -8.41
CA THR A 3 34.47 6.60 -8.94
C THR A 3 33.36 7.20 -8.10
N GLU A 4 33.02 8.44 -8.43
CA GLU A 4 31.80 9.09 -7.95
C GLU A 4 30.65 8.32 -8.61
N LYS A 5 30.14 7.34 -7.87
CA LYS A 5 28.85 6.72 -8.15
C LYS A 5 27.82 7.79 -7.78
N ASP A 6 27.62 8.75 -8.66
CA ASP A 6 26.46 9.64 -8.61
C ASP A 6 25.26 8.72 -8.89
N PRO A 7 24.51 8.29 -7.87
CA PRO A 7 23.42 7.38 -8.11
C PRO A 7 22.33 8.25 -8.73
N LEU A 8 22.13 8.13 -10.05
CA LEU A 8 21.03 8.78 -10.76
C LEU A 8 19.66 8.52 -10.08
N PHE A 9 19.59 7.53 -9.20
CA PHE A 9 18.49 7.29 -8.27
C PHE A 9 19.07 6.87 -6.91
N PRO A 10 18.93 7.69 -5.85
CA PRO A 10 19.30 7.24 -4.51
C PRO A 10 18.39 6.09 -4.08
N ASP A 11 18.84 5.30 -3.12
CA ASP A 11 18.09 4.24 -2.43
C ASP A 11 16.84 4.77 -1.65
N ASP A 12 16.36 5.98 -1.98
CA ASP A 12 15.31 6.76 -1.32
C ASP A 12 14.02 6.90 -2.16
N LEU A 13 13.78 6.00 -3.11
CA LEU A 13 12.54 6.00 -3.89
C LEU A 13 11.38 5.42 -3.06
N ARG A 14 10.47 6.30 -2.61
CA ARG A 14 9.25 5.91 -1.92
C ARG A 14 8.21 5.40 -2.91
N LEU A 15 7.79 4.15 -2.76
CA LEU A 15 6.58 3.64 -3.41
C LEU A 15 5.33 4.38 -2.89
N LEU A 16 4.52 4.92 -3.80
CA LEU A 16 3.28 5.62 -3.47
C LEU A 16 2.10 4.65 -3.32
N PRO A 17 1.11 4.98 -2.45
CA PRO A 17 -0.04 4.10 -2.17
C PRO A 17 -1.10 4.10 -3.28
N TRP A 18 -0.86 4.79 -4.39
CA TRP A 18 -1.72 4.82 -5.58
C TRP A 18 -0.94 4.39 -6.82
N VAL A 19 -1.69 4.00 -7.85
CA VAL A 19 -1.17 3.63 -9.17
C VAL A 19 -1.44 4.74 -10.17
N THR A 20 -0.79 4.67 -11.33
CA THR A 20 -1.16 5.46 -12.51
C THR A 20 -2.54 5.06 -13.02
N ASP A 21 -3.08 5.87 -13.93
CA ASP A 21 -4.25 5.54 -14.76
C ASP A 21 -4.15 4.17 -15.48
N THR A 22 -2.92 3.78 -15.82
CA THR A 22 -2.53 2.52 -16.48
C THR A 22 -2.23 1.40 -15.49
N GLY A 23 -2.44 1.63 -14.18
CA GLY A 23 -2.25 0.63 -13.13
C GLY A 23 -0.80 0.38 -12.74
N LYS A 24 0.16 1.21 -13.20
CA LYS A 24 1.58 1.04 -12.88
C LYS A 24 1.91 1.62 -11.49
N PRO A 25 2.83 1.01 -10.74
CA PRO A 25 3.35 1.58 -9.49
C PRO A 25 3.99 2.96 -9.73
N CYS A 26 3.79 3.87 -8.78
CA CYS A 26 4.38 5.21 -8.81
C CYS A 26 5.43 5.36 -7.70
N TYR A 27 6.55 6.00 -8.01
CA TYR A 27 7.63 6.25 -7.06
C TYR A 27 7.88 7.74 -6.89
N LEU A 28 8.23 8.14 -5.66
CA LEU A 28 8.60 9.49 -5.30
C LEU A 28 10.06 9.49 -4.84
N SER A 29 10.91 10.29 -5.49
CA SER A 29 12.22 10.65 -4.92
C SER A 29 11.97 11.60 -3.75
N ALA A 30 12.15 11.09 -2.52
CA ALA A 30 11.89 11.87 -1.32
C ALA A 30 13.16 12.63 -0.91
N ALA A 31 13.06 13.96 -0.78
CA ALA A 31 14.11 14.74 -0.15
C ALA A 31 14.19 14.44 1.37
N PRO A 32 15.36 14.57 2.01
CA PRO A 32 15.51 14.45 3.46
C PRO A 32 14.53 15.39 4.17
N GLY A 33 13.69 14.85 5.07
CA GLY A 33 12.68 15.61 5.81
C GLY A 33 11.26 15.58 5.23
N GLY A 34 11.05 14.90 4.09
CA GLY A 34 9.73 14.73 3.50
C GLY A 34 9.23 15.96 2.70
N GLY A 35 8.01 15.89 2.21
CA GLY A 35 7.41 16.93 1.36
C GLY A 35 5.92 16.75 1.16
N VAL A 36 5.28 17.65 0.42
CA VAL A 36 3.81 17.66 0.22
C VAL A 36 3.29 16.33 -0.32
N LEU A 37 4.01 15.71 -1.26
CA LEU A 37 3.66 14.40 -1.81
C LEU A 37 3.83 13.27 -0.80
N SER A 38 4.85 13.35 0.07
CA SER A 38 5.05 12.40 1.16
C SER A 38 3.89 12.46 2.17
N ALA A 39 3.49 13.68 2.57
CA ALA A 39 2.34 13.87 3.45
C ALA A 39 1.01 13.48 2.80
N LEU A 40 0.88 13.61 1.48
CA LEU A 40 -0.26 13.09 0.74
C LEU A 40 -0.27 11.56 0.76
N ALA A 41 0.88 10.92 0.54
CA ALA A 41 1.03 9.48 0.64
C ALA A 41 0.64 8.97 2.04
N ASP A 42 1.11 9.60 3.11
CA ASP A 42 0.75 9.20 4.49
C ASP A 42 -0.76 9.30 4.77
N ARG A 43 -1.41 10.36 4.24
CA ARG A 43 -2.87 10.53 4.37
C ARG A 43 -3.62 9.48 3.56
N THR A 44 -3.15 9.15 2.36
CA THR A 44 -3.78 8.13 1.52
C THR A 44 -3.61 6.73 2.11
N GLU A 45 -2.42 6.37 2.62
CA GLU A 45 -2.19 5.13 3.35
C GLU A 45 -3.18 5.01 4.53
N ASN A 46 -3.32 6.06 5.34
CA ASN A 46 -4.28 6.07 6.45
C ASN A 46 -5.74 5.92 5.98
N ARG A 47 -6.12 6.55 4.87
CA ARG A 47 -7.48 6.41 4.31
C ARG A 47 -7.74 4.98 3.86
N GLN A 48 -6.79 4.36 3.16
CA GLN A 48 -6.90 2.97 2.71
C GLN A 48 -7.02 1.99 3.89
N LEU A 49 -6.21 2.17 4.93
CA LEU A 49 -6.29 1.33 6.14
C LEU A 49 -7.62 1.48 6.89
N ARG A 50 -8.18 2.70 6.97
CA ARG A 50 -9.52 2.93 7.54
C ARG A 50 -10.61 2.27 6.71
N ALA A 51 -10.58 2.44 5.39
CA ALA A 51 -11.51 1.79 4.49
C ALA A 51 -11.43 0.25 4.59
N ALA A 52 -10.23 -0.31 4.73
CA ALA A 52 -10.04 -1.74 4.94
C ALA A 52 -10.65 -2.23 6.27
N ALA A 53 -10.54 -1.44 7.35
CA ALA A 53 -11.17 -1.76 8.63
C ALA A 53 -12.72 -1.74 8.54
N GLU A 54 -13.29 -0.78 7.81
CA GLU A 54 -14.73 -0.70 7.54
C GLU A 54 -15.22 -1.91 6.73
N VAL A 55 -14.52 -2.24 5.63
CA VAL A 55 -14.83 -3.41 4.79
C VAL A 55 -14.73 -4.71 5.61
N LEU A 56 -13.73 -4.84 6.49
CA LEU A 56 -13.62 -6.00 7.38
C LEU A 56 -14.80 -6.10 8.36
N CYS A 57 -15.31 -4.97 8.86
CA CYS A 57 -16.50 -4.95 9.70
C CYS A 57 -17.73 -5.45 8.94
N GLU A 58 -17.96 -4.95 7.71
CA GLU A 58 -19.06 -5.40 6.86
C GLU A 58 -18.93 -6.87 6.45
N ALA A 59 -17.71 -7.34 6.14
CA ALA A 59 -17.43 -8.74 5.88
C ALA A 59 -17.85 -9.64 7.04
N ARG A 60 -17.51 -9.25 8.27
CA ARG A 60 -17.93 -9.99 9.46
C ARG A 60 -19.44 -9.96 9.66
N ARG A 61 -20.12 -8.86 9.37
CA ARG A 61 -21.59 -8.75 9.43
C ARG A 61 -22.27 -9.68 8.44
N VAL A 62 -21.85 -9.66 7.18
CA VAL A 62 -22.41 -10.53 6.13
C VAL A 62 -22.16 -12.00 6.44
N LEU A 63 -20.97 -12.36 6.93
CA LEU A 63 -20.66 -13.74 7.32
C LEU A 63 -21.43 -14.23 8.55
N ALA A 64 -21.84 -13.31 9.44
CA ALA A 64 -22.62 -13.64 10.63
C ALA A 64 -24.12 -13.81 10.36
N ASP A 65 -24.62 -13.38 9.19
CA ASP A 65 -26.02 -13.51 8.79
C ASP A 65 -26.23 -14.81 7.99
N PRO A 66 -26.91 -15.84 8.55
CA PRO A 66 -27.19 -17.09 7.83
C PRO A 66 -28.14 -16.90 6.65
N ALA A 67 -28.88 -15.80 6.59
CA ALA A 67 -29.77 -15.47 5.47
C ALA A 67 -29.05 -14.69 4.35
N ALA A 68 -27.76 -14.38 4.51
CA ALA A 68 -26.99 -13.66 3.50
C ALA A 68 -26.97 -14.43 2.17
N GLY A 69 -27.55 -13.82 1.14
CA GLY A 69 -27.57 -14.39 -0.20
C GLY A 69 -26.23 -14.33 -0.93
N ALA A 70 -26.10 -15.13 -1.99
CA ALA A 70 -24.89 -15.21 -2.81
C ALA A 70 -24.41 -13.86 -3.37
N LEU A 71 -25.34 -12.94 -3.69
CA LEU A 71 -25.00 -11.60 -4.17
C LEU A 71 -24.28 -10.78 -3.09
N ALA A 72 -24.80 -10.76 -1.85
CA ALA A 72 -24.19 -10.04 -0.74
C ALA A 72 -22.77 -10.58 -0.46
N LEU A 73 -22.62 -11.91 -0.42
CA LEU A 73 -21.32 -12.56 -0.27
C LEU A 73 -20.33 -12.16 -1.38
N ARG A 74 -20.76 -12.17 -2.66
CA ARG A 74 -19.90 -11.79 -3.80
C ARG A 74 -19.47 -10.33 -3.75
N LEU A 75 -20.38 -9.42 -3.43
CA LEU A 75 -20.07 -7.99 -3.35
C LEU A 75 -19.09 -7.73 -2.21
N THR A 76 -19.35 -8.30 -1.03
CA THR A 76 -18.49 -8.12 0.15
C THR A 76 -17.13 -8.76 -0.04
N LEU A 77 -17.04 -9.95 -0.64
CA LEU A 77 -15.74 -10.57 -0.97
C LEU A 77 -14.96 -9.74 -2.00
N THR A 78 -15.64 -9.17 -3.00
CA THR A 78 -15.00 -8.28 -3.99
C THR A 78 -14.44 -7.03 -3.33
N ALA A 79 -15.19 -6.42 -2.40
CA ALA A 79 -14.71 -5.27 -1.63
C ALA A 79 -13.51 -5.65 -0.74
N SER A 80 -13.58 -6.79 -0.04
CA SER A 80 -12.49 -7.32 0.79
C SER A 80 -11.21 -7.57 -0.01
N ALA A 81 -11.31 -8.14 -1.20
CA ALA A 81 -10.15 -8.39 -2.07
C ALA A 81 -9.45 -7.07 -2.47
N ARG A 82 -10.23 -6.02 -2.78
CA ARG A 82 -9.68 -4.69 -3.10
C ARG A 82 -9.00 -4.06 -1.88
N ALA A 83 -9.67 -4.06 -0.73
CA ALA A 83 -9.11 -3.53 0.50
C ALA A 83 -7.83 -4.25 0.95
N LEU A 84 -7.76 -5.57 0.73
CA LEU A 84 -6.55 -6.35 1.00
C LEU A 84 -5.40 -5.96 0.06
N ALA A 85 -5.66 -5.80 -1.24
CA ALA A 85 -4.64 -5.37 -2.20
C ALA A 85 -4.08 -3.98 -1.84
N ASP A 86 -4.93 -3.04 -1.43
CA ASP A 86 -4.49 -1.73 -0.94
C ASP A 86 -3.66 -1.85 0.34
N THR A 87 -4.09 -2.67 1.30
CA THR A 87 -3.37 -2.91 2.55
C THR A 87 -1.97 -3.50 2.31
N LEU A 88 -1.86 -4.48 1.41
CA LEU A 88 -0.57 -5.07 1.03
C LEU A 88 0.37 -4.04 0.40
N ARG A 89 -0.16 -3.14 -0.44
CA ARG A 89 0.63 -2.04 -1.00
C ARG A 89 1.13 -1.07 0.06
N VAL A 90 0.28 -0.70 1.03
CA VAL A 90 0.69 0.14 2.16
C VAL A 90 1.77 -0.55 2.99
N ALA A 91 1.61 -1.84 3.27
CA ALA A 91 2.59 -2.62 4.02
C ALA A 91 3.95 -2.67 3.30
N HIS A 92 3.97 -2.98 2.01
CA HIS A 92 5.20 -3.01 1.20
C HIS A 92 5.87 -1.62 1.11
N SER A 93 5.08 -0.56 0.84
CA SER A 93 5.58 0.83 0.83
C SER A 93 6.24 1.22 2.16
N ARG A 94 5.69 0.77 3.30
CA ARG A 94 6.26 1.00 4.63
C ARG A 94 7.50 0.14 4.88
N GLY A 95 7.48 -1.13 4.48
CA GLY A 95 8.61 -2.07 4.62
C GLY A 95 9.87 -1.57 3.91
N LEU A 96 9.71 -1.07 2.67
CA LEU A 96 10.79 -0.43 1.91
C LEU A 96 11.44 0.74 2.66
N ARG A 97 10.65 1.56 3.37
CA ARG A 97 11.17 2.71 4.15
C ARG A 97 11.84 2.30 5.46
N LEU A 98 11.63 1.07 5.92
CA LEU A 98 12.20 0.53 7.16
C LEU A 98 13.45 -0.33 6.92
N GLY A 99 13.87 -0.52 5.65
CA GLY A 99 14.98 -1.40 5.30
C GLY A 99 14.68 -2.89 5.46
N ALA A 100 13.41 -3.28 5.53
CA ALA A 100 13.00 -4.67 5.83
C ALA A 100 13.20 -5.67 4.67
N GLU A 101 13.59 -5.20 3.47
CA GLU A 101 13.80 -6.06 2.30
C GLU A 101 15.27 -6.42 2.05
N ASP A 102 16.23 -5.77 2.73
CA ASP A 102 17.67 -6.10 2.63
C ASP A 102 18.07 -7.37 3.43
N GLU A 103 17.20 -7.88 4.31
CA GLU A 103 17.45 -9.11 5.09
C GLU A 103 16.99 -10.40 4.39
N ALA A 104 16.19 -10.31 3.31
CA ALA A 104 15.58 -11.49 2.68
C ALA A 104 16.45 -12.19 1.61
N ASP A 105 17.63 -11.63 1.29
CA ASP A 105 18.55 -12.14 0.24
C ASP A 105 19.92 -12.63 0.78
N GLN A 106 20.03 -12.92 2.08
CA GLN A 106 21.23 -13.53 2.69
C GLN A 106 21.02 -15.00 3.13
N GLY A 107 20.42 -15.80 2.23
CA GLY A 107 20.26 -17.26 2.40
C GLY A 107 21.17 -18.07 1.50
#